data_AF-A0A8J7P654-F1
#
_entry.id   AF-A0A8J7P654-F1
#
_cell.length_a   1.000
_cell.length_b   1.000
_cell.length_c   1.000
_cell.angle_alpha   90.00
_cell.angle_beta   90.00
_cell.angle_gamma   90.00
#
_symmetry.space_group_name_H-M   'P 1'
#
loop_
_entity.id
_entity.type
_entity.pdbx_description
1 polymer ?
#
loop_
_entity_poly.entity_id
_entity_poly.type
_entity_poly.pdbx_seq_one_letter_code
_entity_poly.pdbx_strand_id
1 'polypeptide(L)'
;MLSANCFHHLSVHRHKLAAVRQLRSLSAALWPHPGPPPRRFPLAETPRRKYRAGAQSSPMTASQMSHILRTNEYSFRVHELDGRNASPVLGFDSNLLPSNVPSEDRRSAATCLQSRGMLFGVFDGHAGYACAQAVSERLFYYIAVSLLPLKTLMDIEEAVENERPVFPILQWHKHPNDYVSTDAGKLYFSSLRTYWQELIDLHDGKDHKDIGAALVGAFQRLDNDISLEAQVELGDPLSHYTPLRVAISGCTACVAHVDGLDLHVANLGDSRAVLGVQNGNGTWSALTISNDHNAQNPEELERVRLEHPAAEEKTVVKHDRLLGLLMPFRAFGDIKFKWSGELLSRVLDARPDILSGNEYARMLPANYYTPPYLIAEPEVTSHRLRPQDKFLILATDGLWDLMHRQNVVQVVGEHLTGIHWQKPVSGTSFTLGQMHSLLVERKARASTAFEDHNTATHLIRHALGSDDFGGLDPRRLSRMLSLPQELARMYRDDITVTVIQLNTPIIEAQSKAAAL
;
A
#
# COMPACT_ATOMS: atom_id res chain seq x y z
N MET A 1 34.90 28.52 4.70
CA MET A 1 35.40 27.44 3.83
C MET A 1 34.19 26.81 3.19
N LEU A 2 34.02 27.09 1.90
CA LEU A 2 32.86 26.71 1.09
C LEU A 2 33.19 25.46 0.28
N SER A 3 32.13 24.70 -0.02
CA SER A 3 31.96 23.74 -1.11
C SER A 3 32.50 22.32 -0.92
N ALA A 4 31.57 21.38 -0.70
CA ALA A 4 31.48 20.07 -1.38
C ALA A 4 30.28 19.33 -0.78
N ASN A 5 29.10 19.44 -1.39
CA ASN A 5 27.98 18.49 -1.19
C ASN A 5 26.91 18.69 -2.26
N CYS A 6 27.35 18.68 -3.52
CA CYS A 6 26.46 18.72 -4.69
C CYS A 6 26.80 17.55 -5.63
N PHE A 7 26.83 16.32 -5.11
CA PHE A 7 26.98 15.09 -5.89
C PHE A 7 26.41 13.89 -5.10
N HIS A 8 25.11 13.88 -4.82
CA HIS A 8 24.41 12.67 -4.34
C HIS A 8 23.07 12.39 -5.06
N HIS A 9 22.60 13.31 -5.90
CA HIS A 9 21.31 13.18 -6.60
C HIS A 9 21.35 12.49 -7.98
N LEU A 10 22.51 12.01 -8.44
CA LEU A 10 22.68 11.39 -9.76
C LEU A 10 22.66 9.84 -9.76
N SER A 11 22.53 9.19 -8.62
CA SER A 11 22.66 7.72 -8.52
C SER A 11 21.35 6.96 -8.77
N VAL A 12 20.19 7.49 -8.36
CA VAL A 12 18.92 6.75 -8.40
C VAL A 12 18.34 6.66 -9.82
N HIS A 13 18.57 7.68 -10.67
CA HIS A 13 18.09 7.66 -12.06
C HIS A 13 18.96 6.84 -13.04
N ARG A 14 20.21 6.48 -12.67
CA ARG A 14 21.09 5.68 -13.53
C ARG A 14 20.81 4.18 -13.47
N HIS A 15 20.15 3.68 -12.42
CA HIS A 15 19.98 2.24 -12.24
C HIS A 15 18.81 1.63 -13.03
N LYS A 16 17.77 2.38 -13.38
CA LYS A 16 16.71 1.90 -14.30
C LYS A 16 17.14 1.90 -15.78
N LEU A 17 18.12 2.72 -16.18
CA LEU A 17 18.67 2.73 -17.55
C LEU A 17 19.77 1.69 -17.79
N ALA A 18 20.44 1.20 -16.74
CA ALA A 18 21.47 0.16 -16.86
C ALA A 18 20.88 -1.23 -17.15
N ALA A 19 19.70 -1.54 -16.62
CA ALA A 19 19.01 -2.81 -16.82
C ALA A 19 18.59 -3.07 -18.29
N VAL A 20 18.32 -2.00 -19.07
CA VAL A 20 17.92 -2.12 -20.49
C VAL A 20 19.13 -2.33 -21.43
N ARG A 21 20.35 -1.99 -21.00
CA ARG A 21 21.57 -2.18 -21.82
C ARG A 21 22.22 -3.56 -21.67
N GLN A 22 22.01 -4.28 -20.56
CA GLN A 22 22.64 -5.59 -20.33
C GLN A 22 21.89 -6.79 -20.94
N LEU A 23 20.61 -6.64 -21.30
CA LEU A 23 19.86 -7.68 -22.02
C LEU A 23 20.20 -7.81 -23.51
N ARG A 24 21.07 -6.94 -24.06
CA ARG A 24 21.53 -7.01 -25.46
C ARG A 24 22.91 -7.65 -25.66
N SER A 25 23.61 -8.07 -24.61
CA SER A 25 24.99 -8.59 -24.72
C SER A 25 25.17 -10.07 -24.36
N LEU A 26 24.09 -10.85 -24.20
CA LEU A 26 24.17 -12.29 -23.84
C LEU A 26 23.52 -13.25 -24.85
N SER A 27 23.42 -12.87 -26.14
CA SER A 27 22.95 -13.76 -27.21
C SER A 27 23.92 -13.84 -28.39
N ALA A 28 25.22 -14.00 -28.11
CA ALA A 28 26.22 -14.17 -29.16
C ALA A 28 27.34 -15.13 -28.73
N ALA A 29 27.03 -16.41 -28.58
CA ALA A 29 27.98 -17.50 -28.77
C ALA A 29 27.22 -18.82 -28.77
N LEU A 30 27.09 -19.44 -29.95
CA LEU A 30 26.97 -20.88 -30.25
C LEU A 30 26.09 -21.12 -31.51
N TRP A 31 26.68 -21.03 -32.70
CA TRP A 31 26.39 -21.93 -33.83
C TRP A 31 27.48 -21.77 -34.93
N PRO A 32 27.88 -22.84 -35.68
CA PRO A 32 29.02 -22.84 -36.59
C PRO A 32 28.71 -22.30 -38.00
N HIS A 33 29.79 -22.08 -38.77
CA HIS A 33 29.90 -21.46 -40.09
C HIS A 33 28.87 -21.86 -41.19
N PRO A 34 28.60 -20.96 -42.17
CA PRO A 34 27.60 -21.17 -43.22
C PRO A 34 28.13 -21.90 -44.47
N GLY A 35 27.33 -22.81 -45.04
CA GLY A 35 27.49 -23.37 -46.38
C GLY A 35 26.97 -22.45 -47.51
N PRO A 36 27.16 -22.81 -48.80
CA PRO A 36 26.99 -21.91 -49.93
C PRO A 36 25.52 -21.65 -50.30
N PRO A 37 25.20 -20.57 -51.05
CA PRO A 37 23.84 -20.08 -51.19
C PRO A 37 23.07 -20.81 -52.32
N PRO A 38 21.77 -21.10 -52.15
CA PRO A 38 20.91 -21.46 -53.27
C PRO A 38 20.21 -20.23 -53.88
N ARG A 39 19.67 -20.46 -55.08
CA ARG A 39 19.30 -19.51 -56.13
C ARG A 39 18.08 -18.63 -55.81
N ARG A 40 18.08 -17.43 -56.39
CA ARG A 40 17.02 -16.40 -56.33
C ARG A 40 15.70 -16.88 -56.94
N PHE A 41 14.61 -16.69 -56.21
CA PHE A 41 13.24 -16.57 -56.73
C PHE A 41 12.64 -15.22 -56.25
N PRO A 42 11.70 -14.60 -57.00
CA PRO A 42 11.32 -13.21 -56.80
C PRO A 42 10.42 -13.04 -55.55
N LEU A 43 10.76 -12.05 -54.71
CA LEU A 43 9.96 -11.61 -53.58
C LEU A 43 8.73 -10.85 -54.07
N ALA A 44 7.54 -11.32 -53.69
CA ALA A 44 6.33 -10.52 -53.70
C ALA A 44 6.46 -9.38 -52.68
N GLU A 45 6.23 -8.14 -53.12
CA GLU A 45 6.26 -6.96 -52.28
C GLU A 45 5.12 -7.01 -51.23
N THR A 46 5.49 -7.18 -49.96
CA THR A 46 4.61 -6.84 -48.85
C THR A 46 4.81 -5.37 -48.49
N PRO A 47 3.76 -4.56 -48.37
CA PRO A 47 3.91 -3.13 -48.14
C PRO A 47 4.47 -2.89 -46.74
N ARG A 48 5.68 -2.31 -46.68
CA ARG A 48 6.28 -1.76 -45.46
C ARG A 48 5.29 -0.79 -44.81
N ARG A 49 4.67 -1.20 -43.70
CA ARG A 49 3.98 -0.30 -42.77
C ARG A 49 5.00 0.71 -42.25
N LYS A 50 5.04 1.89 -42.87
CA LYS A 50 5.69 3.07 -42.31
C LYS A 50 4.94 3.40 -41.01
N TYR A 51 5.60 3.30 -39.87
CA TYR A 51 5.14 4.01 -38.68
C TYR A 51 5.14 5.50 -39.04
N ARG A 52 3.97 6.03 -39.42
CA ARG A 52 3.71 7.46 -39.36
C ARG A 52 3.95 7.83 -37.90
N ALA A 53 4.88 8.75 -37.65
CA ALA A 53 4.85 9.57 -36.44
C ALA A 53 3.53 10.36 -36.50
N GLY A 54 2.45 9.72 -36.06
CA GLY A 54 1.10 10.24 -36.12
C GLY A 54 0.87 11.14 -34.90
N ALA A 55 0.52 12.39 -35.19
CA ALA A 55 -0.10 13.39 -34.32
C ALA A 55 0.56 13.61 -32.95
N GLN A 56 1.08 14.82 -32.73
CA GLN A 56 1.16 15.37 -31.38
C GLN A 56 -0.26 15.29 -30.79
N SER A 57 -0.50 14.35 -29.88
CA SER A 57 -1.74 14.33 -29.10
C SER A 57 -1.82 15.67 -28.39
N SER A 58 -2.87 16.44 -28.63
CA SER A 58 -3.11 17.68 -27.88
C SER A 58 -2.98 17.38 -26.39
N PRO A 59 -2.26 18.22 -25.61
CA PRO A 59 -2.15 18.01 -24.18
C PRO A 59 -3.54 17.92 -23.57
N MET A 60 -3.72 16.99 -22.63
CA MET A 60 -5.00 16.81 -21.94
C MET A 60 -5.45 18.14 -21.32
N THR A 61 -6.75 18.43 -21.39
CA THR A 61 -7.31 19.60 -20.74
C THR A 61 -7.31 19.43 -19.21
N ALA A 62 -7.36 20.53 -18.46
CA ALA A 62 -7.46 20.49 -17.00
C ALA A 62 -8.67 19.67 -16.52
N SER A 63 -9.81 19.81 -17.20
CA SER A 63 -11.01 19.04 -16.91
C SER A 63 -10.82 17.54 -17.12
N GLN A 64 -10.15 17.12 -18.21
CA GLN A 64 -9.84 15.71 -18.45
C GLN A 64 -8.91 15.13 -17.39
N MET A 65 -7.87 15.88 -17.00
CA MET A 65 -6.95 15.46 -15.92
C MET A 65 -7.70 15.29 -14.59
N SER A 66 -8.54 16.26 -14.23
CA SER A 66 -9.36 16.18 -13.02
C SER A 66 -10.37 15.03 -13.07
N HIS A 67 -10.96 14.74 -14.23
CA HIS A 67 -11.86 13.60 -14.39
C HIS A 67 -11.15 12.26 -14.13
N ILE A 68 -9.96 12.06 -14.71
CA ILE A 68 -9.16 10.85 -14.45
C ILE A 68 -8.82 10.72 -12.97
N LEU A 69 -8.28 11.79 -12.37
CA LEU A 69 -7.89 11.77 -10.95
C LEU A 69 -9.09 11.52 -10.03
N ARG A 70 -10.30 11.93 -10.40
CA ARG A 70 -11.51 11.76 -9.58
C ARG A 70 -12.20 10.40 -9.76
N THR A 71 -11.72 9.54 -10.65
CA THR A 71 -12.41 8.28 -11.00
C THR A 71 -12.58 7.35 -9.79
N ASN A 72 -11.64 7.35 -8.85
CA ASN A 72 -11.67 6.54 -7.63
C ASN A 72 -11.71 7.40 -6.35
N GLU A 73 -12.12 8.65 -6.47
CA GLU A 73 -12.23 9.58 -5.34
C GLU A 73 -13.31 9.11 -4.36
N TYR A 74 -12.95 8.98 -3.08
CA TYR A 74 -13.87 8.57 -2.03
C TYR A 74 -13.68 9.42 -0.78
N SER A 75 -14.78 9.91 -0.22
CA SER A 75 -14.78 10.68 1.02
C SER A 75 -15.86 10.14 1.94
N PHE A 76 -15.54 10.00 3.21
CA PHE A 76 -16.46 9.61 4.27
C PHE A 76 -16.34 10.57 5.45
N ARG A 77 -17.48 10.94 6.04
CA ARG A 77 -17.55 11.80 7.22
C ARG A 77 -18.25 11.05 8.34
N VAL A 78 -17.69 11.09 9.53
CA VAL A 78 -18.30 10.47 10.70
C VAL A 78 -19.47 11.34 11.13
N HIS A 79 -20.68 10.77 11.18
CA HIS A 79 -21.86 11.49 11.63
C HIS A 79 -21.90 11.54 13.17
N GLU A 80 -22.02 12.74 13.73
CA GLU A 80 -22.26 12.92 15.16
C GLU A 80 -23.73 12.56 15.49
N LEU A 81 -23.94 11.41 16.15
CA LEU A 81 -25.24 11.04 16.70
C LEU A 81 -25.35 11.59 18.14
N ASP A 82 -26.17 12.63 18.32
CA ASP A 82 -26.69 13.16 19.59
C ASP A 82 -25.66 13.35 20.73
N GLY A 83 -24.46 13.83 20.42
CA GLY A 83 -23.45 14.25 21.42
C GLY A 83 -22.93 13.16 22.37
N ARG A 84 -23.32 11.89 22.17
CA ARG A 84 -22.94 10.76 23.05
C ARG A 84 -21.80 9.89 22.49
N ASN A 85 -21.59 9.89 21.17
CA ASN A 85 -20.52 9.14 20.51
C ASN A 85 -19.57 10.09 19.78
N ALA A 86 -18.73 10.79 20.54
CA ALA A 86 -17.71 11.67 19.99
C ALA A 86 -16.53 10.84 19.45
N SER A 87 -16.40 10.77 18.12
CA SER A 87 -15.28 10.10 17.46
C SER A 87 -14.03 10.98 17.43
N PRO A 88 -12.83 10.43 17.72
CA PRO A 88 -11.57 11.11 17.49
C PRO A 88 -11.26 11.31 15.99
N VAL A 89 -12.03 10.67 15.10
CA VAL A 89 -11.94 10.78 13.65
C VAL A 89 -13.10 11.62 13.14
N LEU A 90 -12.81 12.69 12.40
CA LEU A 90 -13.81 13.54 11.75
C LEU A 90 -14.32 12.91 10.44
N GLY A 91 -13.42 12.23 9.73
CA GLY A 91 -13.69 11.58 8.46
C GLY A 91 -12.40 11.23 7.76
N PHE A 92 -12.49 10.71 6.54
CA PHE A 92 -11.32 10.43 5.72
C PHE A 92 -11.60 10.63 4.24
N ASP A 93 -10.53 10.90 3.52
CA ASP A 93 -10.50 10.99 2.07
C ASP A 93 -9.55 9.90 1.55
N SER A 94 -9.93 9.16 0.52
CA SER A 94 -9.05 8.19 -0.12
C SER A 94 -9.15 8.25 -1.64
N ASN A 95 -8.07 7.88 -2.32
CA ASN A 95 -8.04 7.76 -3.78
C ASN A 95 -7.01 6.71 -4.22
N LEU A 96 -7.21 6.16 -5.42
CA LEU A 96 -6.35 5.16 -6.05
C LEU A 96 -6.14 5.52 -7.52
N LEU A 97 -4.88 5.62 -7.94
CA LEU A 97 -4.50 5.77 -9.34
C LEU A 97 -3.69 4.55 -9.81
N PRO A 98 -4.24 3.74 -10.73
CA PRO A 98 -3.55 2.55 -11.20
C PRO A 98 -2.44 2.89 -12.20
N SER A 99 -1.46 2.00 -12.20
CA SER A 99 -0.34 1.87 -13.14
C SER A 99 -0.29 0.47 -13.74
N ASN A 100 -0.82 -0.53 -13.02
CA ASN A 100 -1.12 -1.87 -13.51
C ASN A 100 -2.61 -2.00 -13.88
N VAL A 101 -2.93 -2.93 -14.77
CA VAL A 101 -4.32 -3.33 -15.01
C VAL A 101 -4.39 -4.85 -15.07
N PRO A 102 -5.17 -5.47 -14.16
CA PRO A 102 -5.79 -4.83 -13.00
C PRO A 102 -4.75 -4.20 -12.05
N SER A 103 -5.16 -3.18 -11.29
CA SER A 103 -4.32 -2.61 -10.21
C SER A 103 -4.03 -3.69 -9.17
N GLU A 104 -2.81 -3.71 -8.67
CA GLU A 104 -2.37 -4.61 -7.61
C GLU A 104 -2.65 -4.01 -6.21
N ASP A 105 -2.67 -2.69 -6.09
CA ASP A 105 -3.06 -1.97 -4.87
C ASP A 105 -4.51 -2.18 -4.43
N ARG A 106 -4.74 -2.14 -3.11
CA ARG A 106 -6.07 -2.04 -2.48
C ARG A 106 -6.07 -1.04 -1.32
N ARG A 107 -7.27 -0.59 -0.97
CA ARG A 107 -7.56 0.21 0.24
C ARG A 107 -8.76 -0.38 0.97
N SER A 108 -8.86 -0.13 2.27
CA SER A 108 -10.05 -0.47 3.05
C SER A 108 -10.23 0.44 4.25
N ALA A 109 -11.49 0.67 4.60
CA ALA A 109 -11.89 1.37 5.80
C ALA A 109 -13.16 0.73 6.38
N ALA A 110 -13.21 0.57 7.70
CA ALA A 110 -14.38 0.04 8.39
C ALA A 110 -14.49 0.58 9.82
N THR A 111 -15.71 0.65 10.33
CA THR A 111 -16.00 0.87 11.75
C THR A 111 -16.30 -0.47 12.41
N CYS A 112 -15.66 -0.75 13.54
CA CYS A 112 -16.01 -1.90 14.38
C CYS A 112 -17.36 -1.65 15.04
N LEU A 113 -18.29 -2.61 14.93
CA LEU A 113 -19.66 -2.45 15.46
C LEU A 113 -19.82 -2.99 16.88
N GLN A 114 -18.90 -3.87 17.29
CA GLN A 114 -18.86 -4.45 18.64
C GLN A 114 -17.85 -3.72 19.55
N SER A 115 -17.06 -2.79 18.99
CA SER A 115 -16.17 -1.88 19.73
C SER A 115 -16.34 -0.45 19.22
N ARG A 116 -15.53 0.50 19.70
CA ARG A 116 -15.56 1.91 19.24
C ARG A 116 -14.51 2.21 18.17
N GLY A 117 -13.69 1.22 17.82
CA GLY A 117 -12.56 1.37 16.93
C GLY A 117 -12.95 1.59 15.47
N MET A 118 -12.10 2.33 14.75
CA MET A 118 -12.11 2.39 13.29
C MET A 118 -10.81 1.80 12.74
N LEU A 119 -10.92 1.04 11.65
CA LEU A 119 -9.81 0.43 10.93
C LEU A 119 -9.65 1.07 9.56
N PHE A 120 -8.42 1.37 9.19
CA PHE A 120 -8.03 1.92 7.89
C PHE A 120 -6.81 1.17 7.39
N GLY A 121 -6.72 0.89 6.08
CA GLY A 121 -5.68 0.05 5.54
C GLY A 121 -5.39 0.37 4.09
N VAL A 122 -4.10 0.34 3.75
CA VAL A 122 -3.60 0.31 2.37
C VAL A 122 -2.77 -0.96 2.19
N PHE A 123 -2.87 -1.54 1.00
CA PHE A 123 -2.34 -2.84 0.68
C PHE A 123 -1.69 -2.77 -0.69
N ASP A 124 -0.38 -2.95 -0.75
CA ASP A 124 0.38 -2.97 -2.01
C ASP A 124 0.53 -4.42 -2.46
N GLY A 125 -0.09 -4.77 -3.59
CA GLY A 125 -0.05 -6.13 -4.12
C GLY A 125 1.08 -6.30 -5.12
N HIS A 126 1.61 -7.51 -5.24
CA HIS A 126 2.59 -7.84 -6.27
C HIS A 126 2.48 -9.28 -6.74
N ALA A 127 2.97 -9.51 -7.96
CA ALA A 127 2.80 -10.77 -8.68
C ALA A 127 1.31 -11.14 -8.86
N GLY A 128 0.47 -10.12 -9.04
CA GLY A 128 -0.98 -10.20 -9.14
C GLY A 128 -1.69 -9.56 -7.96
N TYR A 129 -2.93 -9.13 -8.20
CA TYR A 129 -3.78 -8.44 -7.21
C TYR A 129 -4.48 -9.38 -6.20
N ALA A 130 -4.32 -10.70 -6.33
CA ALA A 130 -5.20 -11.66 -5.65
C ALA A 130 -4.98 -11.67 -4.13
N CYS A 131 -3.71 -11.62 -3.68
CA CYS A 131 -3.37 -11.50 -2.27
C CYS A 131 -3.89 -10.19 -1.68
N ALA A 132 -3.62 -9.05 -2.34
CA ALA A 132 -4.10 -7.75 -1.88
C ALA A 132 -5.62 -7.67 -1.78
N GLN A 133 -6.35 -8.23 -2.76
CA GLN A 133 -7.80 -8.32 -2.69
C GLN A 133 -8.25 -9.11 -1.45
N ALA A 134 -7.72 -10.32 -1.25
CA ALA A 134 -8.11 -11.19 -0.14
C ALA A 134 -7.78 -10.58 1.22
N VAL A 135 -6.58 -9.99 1.38
CA VAL A 135 -6.16 -9.35 2.63
C VAL A 135 -7.05 -8.13 2.91
N SER A 136 -7.35 -7.31 1.88
CA SER A 136 -8.16 -6.09 2.05
C SER A 136 -9.57 -6.34 2.58
N GLU A 137 -10.17 -7.49 2.25
CA GLU A 137 -11.54 -7.82 2.67
C GLU A 137 -11.60 -8.74 3.90
N ARG A 138 -10.48 -9.38 4.27
CA ARG A 138 -10.43 -10.34 5.39
C ARG A 138 -9.78 -9.77 6.63
N LEU A 139 -8.64 -9.07 6.51
CA LEU A 139 -7.77 -8.75 7.64
C LEU A 139 -8.50 -7.98 8.75
N PHE A 140 -9.40 -7.06 8.39
CA PHE A 140 -10.17 -6.31 9.38
C PHE A 140 -11.10 -7.19 10.20
N TYR A 141 -11.64 -8.29 9.64
CA TYR A 141 -12.42 -9.23 10.41
C TYR A 141 -11.56 -10.01 11.41
N TYR A 142 -10.35 -10.43 11.00
CA TYR A 142 -9.41 -11.10 11.92
C TYR A 142 -9.01 -10.16 13.06
N ILE A 143 -8.72 -8.89 12.75
CA ILE A 143 -8.44 -7.87 13.77
C ILE A 143 -9.66 -7.67 14.67
N ALA A 144 -10.85 -7.45 14.11
CA ALA A 144 -12.06 -7.21 14.90
C ALA A 144 -12.37 -8.39 15.84
N VAL A 145 -12.36 -9.61 15.32
CA VAL A 145 -12.55 -10.86 16.08
C VAL A 145 -11.50 -11.01 17.18
N SER A 146 -10.23 -10.74 16.88
CA SER A 146 -9.15 -10.81 17.87
C SER A 146 -9.37 -9.85 19.05
N LEU A 147 -10.10 -8.75 18.85
CA LEU A 147 -10.39 -7.73 19.86
C LEU A 147 -11.72 -7.95 20.61
N LEU A 148 -12.57 -8.90 20.19
CA LEU A 148 -13.87 -9.12 20.84
C LEU A 148 -13.71 -9.72 22.25
N PRO A 149 -14.56 -9.33 23.23
CA PRO A 149 -14.64 -10.02 24.53
C PRO A 149 -15.06 -11.49 24.36
N LEU A 150 -14.68 -12.34 25.32
CA LEU A 150 -15.02 -13.77 25.26
C LEU A 150 -16.52 -14.00 25.08
N LYS A 151 -17.34 -13.25 25.85
CA LYS A 151 -18.80 -13.36 25.77
C LYS A 151 -19.32 -13.13 24.35
N THR A 152 -18.82 -12.12 23.66
CA THR A 152 -19.26 -11.81 22.29
C THR A 152 -18.83 -12.89 21.30
N LEU A 153 -17.65 -13.49 21.48
CA LEU A 153 -17.21 -14.63 20.66
C LEU A 153 -18.15 -15.84 20.86
N MET A 154 -18.51 -16.15 22.10
CA MET A 154 -19.46 -17.22 22.43
C MET A 154 -20.85 -16.95 21.84
N ASP A 155 -21.36 -15.71 21.95
CA ASP A 155 -22.65 -15.32 21.37
C ASP A 155 -22.65 -15.47 19.84
N ILE A 156 -21.53 -15.16 19.17
CA ILE A 156 -21.35 -15.37 17.73
C ILE A 156 -21.37 -16.86 17.39
N GLU A 157 -20.60 -17.68 18.12
CA GLU A 157 -20.55 -19.12 17.85
C GLU A 157 -21.91 -19.79 18.08
N GLU A 158 -22.59 -19.46 19.19
CA GLU A 158 -23.93 -19.97 19.48
C GLU A 158 -24.94 -19.54 18.39
N ALA A 159 -24.81 -18.34 17.83
CA ALA A 159 -25.64 -17.92 16.70
C ALA A 159 -25.40 -18.80 15.47
N VAL A 160 -24.15 -19.10 15.14
CA VAL A 160 -23.81 -19.95 13.98
C VAL A 160 -24.27 -21.39 14.19
N GLU A 161 -24.03 -21.98 15.37
CA GLU A 161 -24.46 -23.36 15.68
C GLU A 161 -25.97 -23.55 15.59
N ASN A 162 -26.74 -22.52 15.97
CA ASN A 162 -28.20 -22.54 15.94
C ASN A 162 -28.79 -21.97 14.64
N GLU A 163 -27.98 -21.79 13.59
CA GLU A 163 -28.40 -21.23 12.29
C GLU A 163 -29.11 -19.87 12.40
N ARG A 164 -28.75 -19.07 13.42
CA ARG A 164 -29.24 -17.71 13.61
C ARG A 164 -28.35 -16.69 12.92
N PRO A 165 -28.89 -15.51 12.52
CA PRO A 165 -28.08 -14.43 11.99
C PRO A 165 -27.00 -13.99 12.99
N VAL A 166 -25.75 -13.97 12.54
CA VAL A 166 -24.63 -13.43 13.32
C VAL A 166 -24.73 -11.90 13.36
N PHE A 167 -24.46 -11.31 14.53
CA PHE A 167 -24.40 -9.85 14.64
C PHE A 167 -23.32 -9.26 13.72
N PRO A 168 -23.57 -8.10 13.11
CA PRO A 168 -22.59 -7.49 12.22
C PRO A 168 -21.34 -7.07 13.02
N ILE A 169 -20.17 -7.48 12.54
CA ILE A 169 -18.87 -7.21 13.19
C ILE A 169 -18.29 -5.88 12.72
N LEU A 170 -18.39 -5.61 11.40
CA LEU A 170 -17.82 -4.43 10.75
C LEU A 170 -18.88 -3.71 9.91
N GLN A 171 -18.81 -2.38 9.89
CA GLN A 171 -19.47 -1.55 8.89
C GLN A 171 -18.41 -1.01 7.93
N TRP A 172 -18.46 -1.44 6.67
CA TRP A 172 -17.49 -1.07 5.64
C TRP A 172 -17.79 0.29 5.01
N HIS A 173 -16.74 1.06 4.74
CA HIS A 173 -16.77 2.35 4.05
C HIS A 173 -15.96 2.24 2.76
N LYS A 174 -16.57 1.66 1.72
CA LYS A 174 -15.92 1.33 0.44
C LYS A 174 -16.37 2.24 -0.69
N HIS A 175 -15.46 2.55 -1.60
CA HIS A 175 -15.83 3.16 -2.88
C HIS A 175 -16.60 2.12 -3.73
N PRO A 176 -17.55 2.52 -4.61
CA PRO A 176 -18.30 1.56 -5.44
C PRO A 176 -17.45 0.67 -6.37
N ASN A 177 -16.24 1.10 -6.71
CA ASN A 177 -15.29 0.29 -7.50
C ASN A 177 -14.52 -0.73 -6.64
N ASP A 178 -14.52 -0.59 -5.31
CA ASP A 178 -13.90 -1.54 -4.41
C ASP A 178 -14.90 -2.68 -4.16
N TYR A 179 -14.55 -3.91 -4.54
CA TYR A 179 -15.46 -5.05 -4.47
C TYR A 179 -15.07 -6.06 -3.39
N VAL A 180 -15.98 -6.99 -3.11
CA VAL A 180 -15.77 -8.16 -2.25
C VAL A 180 -15.86 -9.41 -3.11
N SER A 181 -14.98 -10.39 -2.88
CA SER A 181 -15.00 -11.67 -3.58
C SER A 181 -16.29 -12.44 -3.25
N THR A 182 -17.14 -12.67 -4.24
CA THR A 182 -18.41 -13.39 -4.07
C THR A 182 -18.20 -14.89 -3.88
N ASP A 183 -17.23 -15.46 -4.59
CA ASP A 183 -17.04 -16.90 -4.68
C ASP A 183 -16.30 -17.46 -3.45
N ALA A 184 -15.52 -16.62 -2.77
CA ALA A 184 -14.69 -16.99 -1.63
C ALA A 184 -15.36 -16.82 -0.26
N GLY A 185 -16.55 -16.21 -0.20
CA GLY A 185 -17.18 -15.80 1.06
C GLY A 185 -17.41 -16.96 2.04
N LYS A 186 -17.76 -18.15 1.55
CA LYS A 186 -17.94 -19.35 2.38
C LYS A 186 -16.63 -19.83 3.00
N LEU A 187 -15.56 -19.89 2.19
CA LEU A 187 -14.22 -20.27 2.66
C LEU A 187 -13.74 -19.32 3.75
N TYR A 188 -13.77 -18.00 3.47
CA TYR A 188 -13.29 -17.00 4.42
C TYR A 188 -14.07 -17.01 5.73
N PHE A 189 -15.38 -17.19 5.66
CA PHE A 189 -16.22 -17.30 6.84
C PHE A 189 -15.85 -18.55 7.65
N SER A 190 -15.61 -19.68 6.97
CA SER A 190 -15.17 -20.91 7.63
C SER A 190 -13.83 -20.72 8.34
N SER A 191 -12.82 -20.13 7.70
CA SER A 191 -11.51 -19.88 8.31
C SER A 191 -11.61 -18.91 9.49
N LEU A 192 -12.40 -17.83 9.34
CA LEU A 192 -12.64 -16.88 10.43
C LEU A 192 -13.39 -17.54 11.61
N ARG A 193 -14.31 -18.48 11.32
CA ARG A 193 -15.00 -19.27 12.35
C ARG A 193 -14.04 -20.11 13.16
N THR A 194 -13.18 -20.85 12.49
CA THR A 194 -12.13 -21.64 13.15
C THR A 194 -11.27 -20.74 14.02
N TYR A 195 -10.93 -19.53 13.57
CA TYR A 195 -10.15 -18.59 14.37
C TYR A 195 -10.86 -18.15 15.65
N TRP A 196 -12.13 -17.74 15.60
CA TRP A 196 -12.83 -17.34 16.83
C TRP A 196 -13.08 -18.52 17.77
N GLN A 197 -13.26 -19.74 17.26
CA GLN A 197 -13.39 -20.94 18.07
C GLN A 197 -12.08 -21.20 18.84
N GLU A 198 -10.92 -21.11 18.18
CA GLU A 198 -9.63 -21.21 18.86
C GLU A 198 -9.42 -20.10 19.90
N LEU A 199 -9.90 -18.88 19.65
CA LEU A 199 -9.84 -17.79 20.65
C LEU A 199 -10.73 -18.07 21.87
N ILE A 200 -11.86 -18.77 21.70
CA ILE A 200 -12.73 -19.21 22.79
C ILE A 200 -12.00 -20.29 23.60
N ASP A 201 -11.44 -21.29 22.93
CA ASP A 201 -10.78 -22.45 23.56
C ASP A 201 -9.50 -22.07 24.31
N LEU A 202 -8.74 -21.11 23.79
CA LEU A 202 -7.47 -20.66 24.36
C LEU A 202 -7.60 -19.49 25.34
N HIS A 203 -8.82 -19.04 25.64
CA HIS A 203 -9.04 -17.88 26.49
C HIS A 203 -8.50 -18.10 27.92
N ASP A 204 -7.69 -17.17 28.42
CA ASP A 204 -7.00 -17.27 29.72
C ASP A 204 -7.83 -16.75 30.91
N GLY A 205 -9.08 -16.35 30.67
CA GLY A 205 -10.00 -15.79 31.66
C GLY A 205 -9.86 -14.27 31.85
N LYS A 206 -9.02 -13.59 31.06
CA LYS A 206 -8.86 -12.13 31.12
C LYS A 206 -9.37 -11.48 29.84
N ASP A 207 -10.30 -10.53 29.99
CA ASP A 207 -10.83 -9.75 28.87
C ASP A 207 -9.95 -8.55 28.47
N HIS A 208 -8.92 -8.21 29.26
CA HIS A 208 -8.03 -7.10 28.90
C HIS A 208 -7.02 -7.55 27.84
N LYS A 209 -7.32 -7.26 26.57
CA LYS A 209 -6.46 -7.62 25.44
C LYS A 209 -5.43 -6.54 25.16
N ASP A 210 -4.18 -6.96 25.00
CA ASP A 210 -3.14 -6.13 24.40
C ASP A 210 -3.46 -5.97 22.90
N ILE A 211 -3.80 -4.74 22.50
CA ILE A 211 -4.17 -4.41 21.12
C ILE A 211 -3.01 -4.70 20.17
N GLY A 212 -1.77 -4.46 20.60
CA GLY A 212 -0.59 -4.74 19.78
C GLY A 212 -0.45 -6.24 19.50
N ALA A 213 -0.57 -7.07 20.54
CA ALA A 213 -0.55 -8.52 20.39
C ALA A 213 -1.74 -9.04 19.56
N ALA A 214 -2.92 -8.46 19.71
CA ALA A 214 -4.10 -8.81 18.92
C ALA A 214 -3.91 -8.49 17.42
N LEU A 215 -3.33 -7.33 17.10
CA LEU A 215 -2.96 -6.97 15.73
C LEU A 215 -1.92 -7.93 15.15
N VAL A 216 -0.84 -8.23 15.88
CA VAL A 216 0.18 -9.20 15.45
C VAL A 216 -0.45 -10.57 15.19
N GLY A 217 -1.24 -11.07 16.13
CA GLY A 217 -1.91 -12.37 16.03
C GLY A 217 -2.89 -12.44 14.85
N ALA A 218 -3.65 -11.37 14.59
CA ALA A 218 -4.58 -11.32 13.46
C ALA A 218 -3.86 -11.38 12.10
N PHE A 219 -2.72 -10.70 11.95
CA PHE A 219 -1.91 -10.76 10.74
C PHE A 219 -1.31 -12.14 10.53
N GLN A 220 -0.63 -12.68 11.55
CA GLN A 220 -0.02 -14.02 11.48
C GLN A 220 -1.08 -15.10 11.20
N ARG A 221 -2.25 -15.00 11.84
CA ARG A 221 -3.35 -15.94 11.63
C ARG A 221 -3.87 -15.89 10.20
N LEU A 222 -4.17 -14.71 9.66
CA LEU A 222 -4.67 -14.60 8.29
C LEU A 222 -3.67 -15.17 7.28
N ASP A 223 -2.37 -14.91 7.44
CA ASP A 223 -1.35 -15.46 6.54
C ASP A 223 -1.24 -17.00 6.65
N ASN A 224 -1.38 -17.53 7.87
CA ASN A 224 -1.43 -18.98 8.09
C ASN A 224 -2.65 -19.61 7.40
N ASP A 225 -3.82 -18.99 7.53
CA ASP A 225 -5.05 -19.46 6.87
C ASP A 225 -4.91 -19.39 5.34
N ILE A 226 -4.36 -18.31 4.78
CA ILE A 226 -4.04 -18.22 3.33
C ILE A 226 -3.15 -19.38 2.88
N SER A 227 -2.13 -19.72 3.69
CA SER A 227 -1.23 -20.84 3.44
C SER A 227 -1.95 -22.20 3.51
N LEU A 228 -2.80 -22.44 4.51
CA LEU A 228 -3.52 -23.70 4.67
C LEU A 228 -4.59 -23.90 3.59
N GLU A 229 -5.35 -22.85 3.28
CA GLU A 229 -6.38 -22.87 2.24
C GLU A 229 -5.78 -23.25 0.87
N ALA A 230 -4.58 -22.74 0.56
CA ALA A 230 -3.88 -23.08 -0.67
C ALA A 230 -3.39 -24.54 -0.75
N GLN A 231 -3.27 -25.23 0.39
CA GLN A 231 -2.90 -26.65 0.45
C GLN A 231 -4.10 -27.58 0.33
N VAL A 232 -5.26 -27.16 0.84
CA VAL A 232 -6.45 -28.02 0.99
C VAL A 232 -7.47 -27.81 -0.14
N GLU A 233 -7.77 -26.56 -0.49
CA GLU A 233 -8.87 -26.28 -1.41
C GLU A 233 -8.43 -26.31 -2.88
N LEU A 234 -9.01 -27.25 -3.62
CA LEU A 234 -8.75 -27.43 -5.05
C LEU A 234 -9.32 -26.28 -5.90
N GLY A 235 -10.38 -25.63 -5.43
CA GLY A 235 -11.10 -24.55 -6.12
C GLY A 235 -11.66 -24.98 -7.48
N ASP A 236 -12.44 -24.11 -8.11
CA ASP A 236 -12.68 -24.21 -9.55
C ASP A 236 -11.45 -23.64 -10.29
N PRO A 237 -10.74 -24.40 -11.13
CA PRO A 237 -9.61 -23.90 -11.92
C PRO A 237 -9.96 -22.71 -12.82
N LEU A 238 -11.25 -22.54 -13.16
CA LEU A 238 -11.75 -21.44 -13.98
C LEU A 238 -12.13 -20.21 -13.15
N SER A 239 -12.14 -20.30 -11.81
CA SER A 239 -12.42 -19.15 -10.97
C SER A 239 -11.28 -18.13 -11.05
N HIS A 240 -11.66 -16.87 -11.21
CA HIS A 240 -10.73 -15.75 -11.08
C HIS A 240 -10.15 -15.63 -9.66
N TYR A 241 -10.66 -16.41 -8.70
CA TYR A 241 -10.19 -16.49 -7.34
C TYR A 241 -9.93 -17.96 -6.97
N THR A 242 -8.65 -18.33 -6.81
CA THR A 242 -8.28 -19.62 -6.20
C THR A 242 -7.40 -19.34 -4.98
N PRO A 243 -7.54 -20.10 -3.88
CA PRO A 243 -6.67 -19.95 -2.71
C PRO A 243 -5.19 -20.01 -3.06
N LEU A 244 -4.82 -20.83 -4.05
CA LEU A 244 -3.45 -20.89 -4.54
C LEU A 244 -2.99 -19.59 -5.20
N ARG A 245 -3.82 -18.91 -6.01
CA ARG A 245 -3.45 -17.61 -6.61
C ARG A 245 -3.24 -16.54 -5.54
N VAL A 246 -4.02 -16.56 -4.48
CA VAL A 246 -3.86 -15.67 -3.33
C VAL A 246 -2.56 -15.95 -2.58
N ALA A 247 -2.24 -17.22 -2.32
CA ALA A 247 -1.03 -17.59 -1.62
C ALA A 247 0.26 -17.38 -2.44
N ILE A 248 0.20 -17.52 -3.77
CA ILE A 248 1.35 -17.31 -4.67
C ILE A 248 1.66 -15.83 -4.88
N SER A 249 0.63 -14.98 -5.02
CA SER A 249 0.82 -13.53 -5.04
C SER A 249 1.17 -13.04 -3.63
N GLY A 250 1.70 -11.83 -3.53
CA GLY A 250 2.07 -11.23 -2.27
C GLY A 250 1.40 -9.89 -2.05
N CYS A 251 1.43 -9.43 -0.80
CA CYS A 251 0.80 -8.18 -0.42
C CYS A 251 1.43 -7.56 0.84
N THR A 252 1.74 -6.27 0.78
CA THR A 252 2.03 -5.45 1.97
C THR A 252 0.74 -5.05 2.68
N ALA A 253 0.80 -4.64 3.93
CA ALA A 253 -0.36 -4.13 4.65
C ALA A 253 0.08 -3.09 5.68
N CYS A 254 -0.40 -1.86 5.52
CA CYS A 254 -0.25 -0.80 6.52
C CYS A 254 -1.63 -0.46 7.07
N VAL A 255 -1.90 -0.88 8.31
CA VAL A 255 -3.22 -0.80 8.94
C VAL A 255 -3.18 0.08 10.18
N ALA A 256 -4.07 1.06 10.26
CA ALA A 256 -4.30 1.88 11.45
C ALA A 256 -5.60 1.46 12.15
N HIS A 257 -5.51 1.24 13.46
CA HIS A 257 -6.65 1.08 14.37
C HIS A 257 -6.73 2.30 15.29
N VAL A 258 -7.85 3.02 15.24
CA VAL A 258 -8.10 4.21 16.07
C VAL A 258 -9.26 3.94 17.00
N ASP A 259 -9.01 3.90 18.31
CA ASP A 259 -10.04 3.77 19.35
C ASP A 259 -9.82 4.83 20.43
N GLY A 260 -10.73 5.82 20.51
CA GLY A 260 -10.56 6.97 21.40
C GLY A 260 -9.26 7.74 21.14
N LEU A 261 -8.40 7.82 22.16
CA LEU A 261 -7.08 8.48 22.02
C LEU A 261 -5.98 7.54 21.53
N ASP A 262 -6.25 6.24 21.43
CA ASP A 262 -5.22 5.25 21.14
C ASP A 262 -5.20 4.95 19.63
N LEU A 263 -4.10 5.34 18.99
CA LEU A 263 -3.77 5.01 17.61
C LEU A 263 -2.74 3.89 17.61
N HIS A 264 -3.08 2.76 16.99
CA HIS A 264 -2.14 1.68 16.72
C HIS A 264 -1.93 1.56 15.21
N VAL A 265 -0.69 1.44 14.78
CA VAL A 265 -0.35 1.15 13.38
C VAL A 265 0.40 -0.16 13.32
N ALA A 266 -0.18 -1.14 12.63
CA ALA A 266 0.45 -2.41 12.28
C ALA A 266 0.94 -2.32 10.82
N ASN A 267 2.26 -2.35 10.63
CA ASN A 267 2.88 -2.27 9.31
C ASN A 267 3.54 -3.58 8.91
N LEU A 268 3.30 -4.02 7.67
CA LEU A 268 3.88 -5.20 7.07
C LEU A 268 4.32 -4.85 5.64
N GLY A 269 5.63 -4.75 5.38
CA GLY A 269 6.17 -4.30 4.10
C GLY A 269 6.56 -2.82 4.08
N ASP A 270 6.56 -2.21 2.90
CA ASP A 270 7.08 -0.87 2.59
C ASP A 270 6.01 0.19 2.26
N SER A 271 4.74 -0.15 2.43
CA SER A 271 3.70 0.86 2.69
C SER A 271 4.00 1.63 3.99
N ARG A 272 3.46 2.85 4.11
CA ARG A 272 3.81 3.73 5.24
C ARG A 272 2.65 4.55 5.80
N ALA A 273 2.69 4.73 7.12
CA ALA A 273 1.85 5.63 7.90
C ALA A 273 2.64 6.86 8.40
N VAL A 274 2.11 8.06 8.15
CA VAL A 274 2.73 9.33 8.58
C VAL A 274 1.67 10.25 9.19
N LEU A 275 1.92 10.68 10.42
CA LEU A 275 1.08 11.62 11.16
C LEU A 275 1.45 13.07 10.82
N GLY A 276 0.45 13.87 10.48
CA GLY A 276 0.57 15.31 10.28
C GLY A 276 0.35 16.07 11.57
N VAL A 277 1.43 16.66 12.10
CA VAL A 277 1.42 17.40 13.35
C VAL A 277 1.53 18.89 13.06
N GLN A 278 0.63 19.69 13.64
CA GLN A 278 0.69 21.16 13.56
C GLN A 278 1.39 21.73 14.79
N ASN A 279 2.52 22.40 14.57
CA ASN A 279 3.30 23.04 15.62
C ASN A 279 2.61 24.34 16.11
N GLY A 280 2.97 24.82 17.30
CA GLY A 280 2.37 26.04 17.89
C GLY A 280 2.57 27.33 17.08
N ASN A 281 3.56 27.36 16.18
CA ASN A 281 3.79 28.46 15.22
C ASN A 281 2.96 28.33 13.92
N GLY A 282 2.14 27.26 13.80
CA GLY A 282 1.35 26.95 12.62
C GLY A 282 2.09 26.19 11.51
N THR A 283 3.37 25.83 11.69
CA THR A 283 4.10 25.00 10.72
C THR A 283 3.75 23.53 10.89
N TRP A 284 3.91 22.77 9.81
CA TRP A 284 3.62 21.34 9.78
C TRP A 284 4.88 20.51 9.98
N SER A 285 4.79 19.40 10.71
CA SER A 285 5.85 18.40 10.85
C SER A 285 5.32 16.99 10.61
N ALA A 286 6.06 16.22 9.82
CA ALA A 286 5.78 14.82 9.57
C ALA A 286 6.37 13.93 10.67
N LEU A 287 5.51 13.22 11.40
CA LEU A 287 5.92 12.17 12.33
C LEU A 287 5.63 10.81 11.68
N THR A 288 6.69 10.10 11.31
CA THR A 288 6.58 8.73 10.79
C THR A 288 6.21 7.79 11.95
N ILE A 289 5.17 6.98 11.76
CA ILE A 289 4.67 6.04 12.79
C ILE A 289 4.72 4.56 12.35
N SER A 290 5.38 4.29 11.22
CA SER A 290 5.74 2.95 10.76
C SER A 290 7.10 2.98 10.08
N ASN A 291 7.90 1.93 10.24
CA ASN A 291 9.14 1.77 9.48
C ASN A 291 8.89 0.91 8.25
N ASP A 292 9.53 1.26 7.14
CA ASP A 292 9.44 0.43 5.93
C ASP A 292 10.27 -0.84 6.14
N HIS A 293 9.71 -1.98 5.77
CA HIS A 293 10.41 -3.26 5.85
C HIS A 293 11.08 -3.56 4.51
N ASN A 294 12.21 -2.92 4.24
CA ASN A 294 13.02 -3.13 3.03
C ASN A 294 14.51 -2.93 3.33
N ALA A 295 15.36 -3.04 2.29
CA ALA A 295 16.81 -2.95 2.44
C ALA A 295 17.34 -1.59 2.96
N GLN A 296 16.54 -0.53 2.90
CA GLN A 296 16.93 0.79 3.42
C GLN A 296 16.75 0.89 4.94
N ASN A 297 16.03 -0.05 5.55
CA ASN A 297 15.89 -0.15 6.99
C ASN A 297 17.00 -1.05 7.57
N PRO A 298 17.98 -0.49 8.29
CA PRO A 298 19.11 -1.26 8.82
C PRO A 298 18.69 -2.28 9.87
N GLU A 299 17.68 -1.99 10.69
CA GLU A 299 17.18 -2.90 11.72
C GLU A 299 16.49 -4.11 11.08
N GLU A 300 15.71 -3.88 10.02
CA GLU A 300 15.08 -4.96 9.27
C GLU A 300 16.09 -5.81 8.49
N LEU A 301 17.12 -5.18 7.93
CA LEU A 301 18.22 -5.88 7.27
C LEU A 301 19.02 -6.75 8.25
N GLU A 302 19.23 -6.27 9.47
CA GLU A 302 19.87 -7.02 10.54
C GLU A 302 19.00 -8.19 11.00
N ARG A 303 17.70 -7.97 11.25
CA ARG A 303 16.73 -9.02 11.59
C ARG A 303 16.78 -10.17 10.57
N VAL A 304 16.61 -9.83 9.29
CA VAL A 304 16.62 -10.80 8.18
C VAL A 304 17.94 -11.58 8.13
N ARG A 305 19.09 -10.95 8.43
CA ARG A 305 20.37 -11.68 8.45
C ARG A 305 20.51 -12.61 9.65
N LEU A 306 20.03 -12.20 10.82
CA LEU A 306 20.16 -12.96 12.07
C LEU A 306 19.23 -14.17 12.15
N GLU A 307 18.12 -14.16 11.41
CA GLU A 307 17.19 -15.30 11.32
C GLU A 307 17.75 -16.50 10.55
N HIS A 308 18.85 -16.33 9.81
CA HIS A 308 19.47 -17.37 9.01
C HIS A 308 20.92 -17.64 9.43
N PRO A 309 21.47 -18.83 9.14
CA PRO A 309 22.87 -19.14 9.42
C PRO A 309 23.84 -18.12 8.80
N ALA A 310 24.95 -17.83 9.47
CA ALA A 310 25.97 -16.88 9.00
C ALA A 310 26.53 -17.18 7.59
N ALA A 311 26.45 -18.45 7.14
CA ALA A 311 26.82 -18.84 5.77
C ALA A 311 25.93 -18.17 4.70
N GLU A 312 24.72 -17.78 5.05
CA GLU A 312 23.73 -17.17 4.16
C GLU A 312 23.74 -15.63 4.21
N GLU A 313 24.54 -14.99 5.07
CA GLU A 313 24.53 -13.53 5.27
C GLU A 313 24.64 -12.72 3.96
N LYS A 314 25.43 -13.23 3.00
CA LYS A 314 25.64 -12.61 1.67
C LYS A 314 24.59 -13.01 0.63
N THR A 315 23.69 -13.91 0.98
CA THR A 315 22.68 -14.47 0.08
C THR A 315 21.25 -14.14 0.45
N VAL A 316 20.95 -13.95 1.74
CA VAL A 316 19.59 -13.63 2.20
C VAL A 316 19.10 -12.31 1.59
N VAL A 317 19.98 -11.32 1.45
CA VAL A 317 19.67 -10.06 0.74
C VAL A 317 20.70 -9.80 -0.35
N LYS A 318 20.24 -9.67 -1.59
CA LYS A 318 21.07 -9.32 -2.75
C LYS A 318 20.42 -8.20 -3.55
N HIS A 319 21.20 -7.21 -3.99
CA HIS A 319 20.68 -6.07 -4.75
C HIS A 319 19.46 -5.43 -4.08
N ASP A 320 19.55 -5.24 -2.76
CA ASP A 320 18.50 -4.63 -1.93
C ASP A 320 17.16 -5.40 -1.93
N ARG A 321 17.19 -6.69 -2.26
CA ARG A 321 16.02 -7.57 -2.35
C ARG A 321 16.23 -8.88 -1.59
N LEU A 322 15.18 -9.37 -0.94
CA LEU A 322 15.14 -10.67 -0.29
C LEU A 322 15.37 -11.78 -1.33
N LEU A 323 16.40 -12.58 -1.11
CA LEU A 323 16.96 -13.57 -2.03
C LEU A 323 17.22 -13.03 -3.45
N GLY A 324 17.42 -11.72 -3.59
CA GLY A 324 17.62 -11.05 -4.87
C GLY A 324 16.35 -10.84 -5.69
N LEU A 325 15.16 -11.10 -5.13
CA LEU A 325 13.89 -11.10 -5.84
C LEU A 325 12.90 -10.06 -5.29
N LEU A 326 12.55 -10.17 -4.00
CA LEU A 326 11.43 -9.42 -3.40
C LEU A 326 11.92 -8.11 -2.74
N MET A 327 11.22 -7.00 -2.98
CA MET A 327 11.52 -5.70 -2.37
C MET A 327 11.12 -5.64 -0.88
N PRO A 328 9.84 -5.90 -0.52
CA PRO A 328 9.45 -5.91 0.88
C PRO A 328 10.02 -7.14 1.59
N PHE A 329 10.52 -6.95 2.80
CA PHE A 329 11.09 -8.00 3.66
C PHE A 329 10.03 -8.64 4.57
N ARG A 330 8.79 -8.14 4.52
CA ARG A 330 7.60 -8.73 5.14
C ARG A 330 6.40 -8.57 4.21
N ALA A 331 5.61 -9.63 4.04
CA ALA A 331 4.39 -9.58 3.22
C ALA A 331 3.48 -10.78 3.54
N PHE A 332 2.19 -10.61 3.28
CA PHE A 332 1.22 -11.70 3.16
C PHE A 332 1.46 -12.50 1.88
N GLY A 333 1.02 -13.76 1.88
CA GLY A 333 1.13 -14.62 0.70
C GLY A 333 2.60 -14.95 0.42
N ASP A 334 3.04 -14.84 -0.84
CA ASP A 334 4.43 -15.08 -1.24
C ASP A 334 4.97 -16.43 -0.73
N ILE A 335 4.15 -17.49 -0.80
CA ILE A 335 4.49 -18.81 -0.23
C ILE A 335 5.82 -19.38 -0.74
N LYS A 336 6.30 -18.91 -1.90
CA LYS A 336 7.61 -19.27 -2.46
C LYS A 336 8.80 -18.85 -1.59
N PHE A 337 8.59 -17.93 -0.64
CA PHE A 337 9.58 -17.50 0.35
C PHE A 337 9.31 -18.09 1.74
N LYS A 338 8.24 -18.87 1.91
CA LYS A 338 7.78 -19.39 3.22
C LYS A 338 7.81 -20.90 3.30
N TRP A 339 7.29 -21.59 2.29
CA TRP A 339 7.14 -23.05 2.29
C TRP A 339 8.46 -23.77 2.07
N SER A 340 8.53 -25.03 2.52
CA SER A 340 9.63 -25.91 2.14
C SER A 340 9.62 -26.17 0.62
N GLY A 341 10.79 -26.41 0.04
CA GLY A 341 10.87 -26.70 -1.40
C GLY A 341 10.08 -27.95 -1.81
N GLU A 342 9.99 -28.93 -0.91
CA GLU A 342 9.20 -30.15 -1.11
C GLU A 342 7.69 -29.85 -1.16
N LEU A 343 7.17 -29.07 -0.20
CA LEU A 343 5.75 -28.70 -0.17
C LEU A 343 5.40 -27.87 -1.42
N LEU A 344 6.24 -26.91 -1.79
CA LEU A 344 6.04 -26.09 -2.98
C LEU A 344 5.98 -26.95 -4.24
N SER A 345 6.94 -27.86 -4.45
CA SER A 345 6.93 -28.76 -5.62
C SER A 345 5.65 -29.60 -5.64
N ARG A 346 5.31 -30.26 -4.54
CA ARG A 346 4.12 -31.13 -4.46
C ARG A 346 2.83 -30.38 -4.82
N VAL A 347 2.62 -29.18 -4.28
CA VAL A 347 1.40 -28.40 -4.52
C VAL A 347 1.36 -27.85 -5.96
N LEU A 348 2.48 -27.40 -6.50
CA LEU A 348 2.54 -26.85 -7.86
C LEU A 348 2.47 -27.94 -8.93
N ASP A 349 3.08 -29.11 -8.71
CA ASP A 349 3.03 -30.26 -9.60
C ASP A 349 1.62 -30.87 -9.67
N ALA A 350 0.89 -30.83 -8.55
CA ALA A 350 -0.52 -31.23 -8.51
C ALA A 350 -1.45 -30.26 -9.28
N ARG A 351 -1.00 -29.03 -9.57
CA ARG A 351 -1.82 -27.97 -10.19
C ARG A 351 -1.07 -27.23 -11.32
N PRO A 352 -0.68 -27.92 -12.41
CA PRO A 352 0.11 -27.32 -13.48
C PRO A 352 -0.63 -26.19 -14.20
N ASP A 353 -1.96 -26.26 -14.28
CA ASP A 353 -2.79 -25.36 -15.07
C ASP A 353 -2.89 -23.95 -14.48
N ILE A 354 -2.90 -23.82 -13.14
CA ILE A 354 -2.98 -22.53 -12.42
C ILE A 354 -1.73 -21.66 -12.67
N LEU A 355 -0.63 -22.30 -13.08
CA LEU A 355 0.64 -21.65 -13.38
C LEU A 355 0.89 -21.43 -14.88
N SER A 356 -0.08 -21.75 -15.75
CA SER A 356 0.07 -21.58 -17.19
C SER A 356 0.37 -20.12 -17.54
N GLY A 357 1.57 -19.84 -18.03
CA GLY A 357 2.05 -18.49 -18.34
C GLY A 357 2.97 -17.85 -17.29
N ASN A 358 3.23 -18.50 -16.14
CA ASN A 358 4.18 -18.04 -15.13
C ASN A 358 5.17 -19.16 -14.73
N GLU A 359 6.02 -19.57 -15.67
CA GLU A 359 7.02 -20.63 -15.46
C GLU A 359 8.00 -20.29 -14.32
N TYR A 360 8.27 -19.00 -14.08
CA TYR A 360 9.11 -18.51 -12.98
C TYR A 360 8.53 -18.76 -11.59
N ALA A 361 7.22 -18.97 -11.46
CA ALA A 361 6.59 -19.33 -10.19
C ALA A 361 6.95 -20.77 -9.75
N ARG A 362 7.36 -21.65 -10.68
CA ARG A 362 7.80 -23.03 -10.36
C ARG A 362 9.23 -23.12 -9.85
N MET A 363 10.05 -22.10 -10.12
CA MET A 363 11.46 -22.14 -9.73
C MET A 363 11.63 -21.69 -8.28
N LEU A 364 12.26 -22.56 -7.49
CA LEU A 364 12.74 -22.18 -6.17
C LEU A 364 13.73 -21.03 -6.28
N PRO A 365 13.67 -20.03 -5.38
CA PRO A 365 14.67 -18.98 -5.32
C PRO A 365 16.09 -19.57 -5.25
N ALA A 366 17.06 -18.87 -5.83
CA ALA A 366 18.46 -19.25 -5.64
C ALA A 366 18.84 -19.04 -4.18
N ASN A 367 19.65 -19.95 -3.61
CA ASN A 367 20.10 -19.92 -2.21
C ASN A 367 18.96 -20.13 -1.19
N TYR A 368 17.98 -20.98 -1.54
CA TYR A 368 16.84 -21.32 -0.69
C TYR A 368 17.14 -22.53 0.22
N TYR A 369 17.89 -22.30 1.29
CA TYR A 369 18.44 -23.34 2.17
C TYR A 369 17.65 -23.51 3.48
N THR A 370 17.26 -22.40 4.13
CA THR A 370 16.63 -22.37 5.46
C THR A 370 15.30 -21.59 5.46
N PRO A 371 14.29 -21.98 4.67
CA PRO A 371 12.97 -21.35 4.74
C PRO A 371 12.32 -21.54 6.13
N PRO A 372 11.44 -20.63 6.56
CA PRO A 372 10.93 -19.47 5.83
C PRO A 372 11.91 -18.27 5.83
N TYR A 373 11.92 -17.49 4.74
CA TYR A 373 12.68 -16.25 4.58
C TYR A 373 11.81 -14.98 4.68
N LEU A 374 10.50 -15.14 4.61
CA LEU A 374 9.52 -14.05 4.65
C LEU A 374 8.52 -14.32 5.77
N ILE A 375 8.16 -13.26 6.50
CA ILE A 375 7.19 -13.32 7.60
C ILE A 375 6.01 -12.40 7.33
N ALA A 376 4.85 -12.74 7.93
CA ALA A 376 3.64 -11.91 7.95
C ALA A 376 3.38 -11.29 9.33
N GLU A 377 4.40 -11.20 10.18
CA GLU A 377 4.32 -10.51 11.47
C GLU A 377 4.55 -9.00 11.29
N PRO A 378 3.56 -8.15 11.62
CA PRO A 378 3.70 -6.71 11.47
C PRO A 378 4.56 -6.12 12.59
N GLU A 379 5.24 -5.01 12.30
CA GLU A 379 5.70 -4.10 13.35
C GLU A 379 4.50 -3.27 13.82
N VAL A 380 4.27 -3.19 15.14
CA VAL A 380 3.17 -2.40 15.71
C VAL A 380 3.71 -1.21 16.50
N THR A 381 3.30 -0.01 16.09
CA THR A 381 3.56 1.24 16.82
C THR A 381 2.30 1.71 17.51
N SER A 382 2.39 2.02 18.81
CA SER A 382 1.33 2.68 19.57
C SER A 382 1.64 4.18 19.71
N HIS A 383 0.64 5.01 19.45
CA HIS A 383 0.70 6.46 19.61
C HIS A 383 -0.57 6.95 20.29
N ARG A 384 -0.42 7.76 21.34
CA ARG A 384 -1.56 8.42 21.98
C ARG A 384 -1.80 9.76 21.30
N LEU A 385 -2.96 9.90 20.67
CA LEU A 385 -3.39 11.09 19.94
C LEU A 385 -3.38 12.33 20.83
N ARG A 386 -2.89 13.44 20.28
CA ARG A 386 -2.76 14.74 20.95
C ARG A 386 -3.45 15.82 20.13
N PRO A 387 -3.81 16.96 20.74
CA PRO A 387 -4.47 18.06 20.03
C PRO A 387 -3.70 18.61 18.82
N GLN A 388 -2.37 18.52 18.84
CA GLN A 388 -1.52 18.92 17.70
C GLN A 388 -1.56 17.95 16.51
N ASP A 389 -2.00 16.70 16.71
CA ASP A 389 -2.09 15.69 15.68
C ASP A 389 -3.38 15.94 14.88
N LYS A 390 -3.27 16.32 13.60
CA LYS A 390 -4.40 16.80 12.80
C LYS A 390 -4.93 15.78 11.80
N PHE A 391 -4.06 14.94 11.27
CA PHE A 391 -4.43 13.91 10.32
C PHE A 391 -3.37 12.80 10.28
N LEU A 392 -3.78 11.63 9.82
CA LEU A 392 -2.93 10.49 9.51
C LEU A 392 -3.01 10.17 8.01
N ILE A 393 -1.87 9.94 7.38
CA ILE A 393 -1.78 9.50 5.98
C ILE A 393 -1.31 8.05 5.97
N LEU A 394 -2.09 7.17 5.34
CA LEU A 394 -1.67 5.83 4.92
C LEU A 394 -1.50 5.84 3.41
N ALA A 395 -0.36 5.38 2.90
CA ALA A 395 -0.15 5.25 1.47
C ALA A 395 0.84 4.13 1.11
N THR A 396 0.66 3.57 -0.08
CA THR A 396 1.61 2.63 -0.72
C THR A 396 2.88 3.37 -1.18
N ASP A 397 3.92 2.62 -1.53
CA ASP A 397 5.22 3.19 -1.90
C ASP A 397 5.13 4.09 -3.14
N GLY A 398 4.14 3.88 -4.02
CA GLY A 398 3.87 4.71 -5.18
C GLY A 398 3.69 6.19 -4.89
N LEU A 399 3.25 6.56 -3.67
CA LEU A 399 3.30 7.96 -3.20
C LEU A 399 4.68 8.33 -2.68
N TRP A 400 5.24 7.50 -1.79
CA TRP A 400 6.44 7.81 -1.01
C TRP A 400 7.72 7.86 -1.84
N ASP A 401 7.74 7.16 -2.98
CA ASP A 401 8.80 7.23 -3.98
C ASP A 401 8.81 8.56 -4.75
N LEU A 402 7.65 9.22 -4.83
CA LEU A 402 7.49 10.47 -5.58
C LEU A 402 7.65 11.72 -4.69
N MET A 403 7.32 11.61 -3.41
CA MET A 403 7.30 12.76 -2.50
C MET A 403 7.93 12.46 -1.14
N HIS A 404 8.80 13.35 -0.69
CA HIS A 404 9.32 13.30 0.67
C HIS A 404 8.21 13.51 1.71
N ARG A 405 8.22 12.72 2.80
CA ARG A 405 7.20 12.73 3.86
C ARG A 405 6.80 14.11 4.37
N GLN A 406 7.77 15.01 4.54
CA GLN A 406 7.53 16.37 5.01
C GLN A 406 6.74 17.20 3.99
N ASN A 407 6.98 17.01 2.69
CA ASN A 407 6.25 17.70 1.63
C ASN A 407 4.81 17.20 1.55
N VAL A 408 4.59 15.88 1.70
CA VAL A 408 3.25 15.29 1.74
C VAL A 408 2.43 15.90 2.88
N VAL A 409 2.97 15.92 4.10
CA VAL A 409 2.30 16.51 5.27
C VAL A 409 2.05 18.00 5.09
N GLN A 410 2.98 18.74 4.48
CA GLN A 410 2.77 20.15 4.19
C GLN A 410 1.62 20.38 3.21
N VAL A 411 1.56 19.62 2.10
CA VAL A 411 0.49 19.72 1.09
C VAL A 411 -0.87 19.40 1.71
N VAL A 412 -0.97 18.31 2.49
CA VAL A 412 -2.22 17.96 3.19
C VAL A 412 -2.61 19.02 4.21
N GLY A 413 -1.66 19.45 5.03
CA GLY A 413 -1.91 20.42 6.09
C GLY A 413 -2.40 21.76 5.55
N GLU A 414 -1.75 22.27 4.51
CA GLU A 414 -2.16 23.51 3.82
C GLU A 414 -3.55 23.36 3.18
N HIS A 415 -3.85 22.20 2.58
CA HIS A 415 -5.16 21.93 2.00
C HIS A 415 -6.27 21.93 3.05
N LEU A 416 -6.09 21.22 4.17
CA LEU A 416 -7.10 21.04 5.22
C LEU A 416 -7.40 22.30 6.03
N THR A 417 -6.39 23.14 6.31
CA THR A 417 -6.63 24.39 7.06
C THR A 417 -7.23 25.49 6.19
N GLY A 418 -7.38 25.24 4.88
CA GLY A 418 -7.48 26.30 3.89
C GLY A 418 -6.16 27.07 3.83
N ILE A 419 -5.65 27.33 2.63
CA ILE A 419 -4.32 27.90 2.56
C ILE A 419 -4.29 29.33 3.11
N HIS A 420 -3.31 29.59 3.99
CA HIS A 420 -2.90 30.90 4.45
C HIS A 420 -2.29 31.78 3.33
N TRP A 421 -2.90 31.91 2.14
CA TRP A 421 -2.44 32.85 1.11
C TRP A 421 -2.54 34.31 1.57
N GLN A 422 -3.46 34.57 2.51
CA GLN A 422 -3.72 35.91 3.04
C GLN A 422 -2.78 36.33 4.17
N LYS A 423 -1.95 35.42 4.73
CA LYS A 423 -0.97 35.83 5.74
C LYS A 423 0.15 36.63 5.06
N PRO A 424 0.42 37.87 5.52
CA PRO A 424 1.53 38.66 5.02
C PRO A 424 2.84 37.89 5.14
N VAL A 425 3.68 37.95 4.11
CA VAL A 425 5.06 37.45 4.19
C VAL A 425 5.73 38.18 5.35
N SER A 426 5.98 37.49 6.45
CA SER A 426 6.47 38.06 7.71
C SER A 426 7.75 37.33 8.11
N GLY A 427 8.82 38.10 8.37
CA GLY A 427 10.13 37.59 8.76
C GLY A 427 11.19 37.59 7.65
N THR A 428 12.31 38.27 7.93
CA THR A 428 13.59 38.35 7.20
C THR A 428 13.63 39.01 5.80
N SER A 429 14.75 39.67 5.52
CA SER A 429 15.06 40.39 4.28
C SER A 429 15.06 39.44 3.08
N PHE A 430 14.10 39.61 2.17
CA PHE A 430 14.09 38.95 0.88
C PHE A 430 14.68 39.87 -0.17
N THR A 431 15.44 39.32 -1.11
CA THR A 431 15.70 40.01 -2.38
C THR A 431 14.41 40.08 -3.20
N LEU A 432 14.32 41.06 -4.09
CA LEU A 432 13.17 41.23 -4.99
C LEU A 432 12.90 39.96 -5.83
N GLY A 433 13.97 39.26 -6.23
CA GLY A 433 13.89 37.98 -6.93
C GLY A 433 13.28 36.88 -6.08
N GLN A 434 13.73 36.72 -4.82
CA GLN A 434 13.18 35.72 -3.90
C GLN A 434 11.71 35.99 -3.57
N MET A 435 11.33 37.25 -3.36
CA MET A 435 9.93 37.63 -3.16
C MET A 435 9.09 37.33 -4.40
N HIS A 436 9.60 37.62 -5.60
CA HIS A 436 8.89 37.31 -6.84
C HIS A 436 8.69 35.80 -7.02
N SER A 437 9.73 34.99 -6.83
CA SER A 437 9.64 33.52 -6.87
C SER A 437 8.61 32.98 -5.89
N LEU A 438 8.64 33.46 -4.64
CA LEU A 438 7.68 33.07 -3.60
C LEU A 438 6.24 33.45 -3.97
N LEU A 439 6.01 34.65 -4.50
CA LEU A 439 4.67 35.09 -4.92
C LEU A 439 4.13 34.31 -6.13
N VAL A 440 5.00 33.94 -7.09
CA VAL A 440 4.63 33.09 -8.23
C VAL A 440 4.24 31.69 -7.76
N GLU A 441 5.02 31.10 -6.85
CA GLU A 441 4.74 29.81 -6.22
C GLU A 441 3.40 29.84 -5.46
N ARG A 442 3.16 30.89 -4.65
CA ARG A 442 1.90 31.08 -3.93
C ARG A 442 0.71 31.18 -4.88
N LYS A 443 0.84 31.93 -5.98
CA LYS A 443 -0.24 32.09 -6.97
C LYS A 443 -0.59 30.77 -7.66
N ALA A 444 0.40 29.97 -8.05
CA ALA A 444 0.19 28.69 -8.73
C ALA A 444 -0.52 27.67 -7.83
N ARG A 445 -0.11 27.58 -6.57
CA ARG A 445 -0.76 26.72 -5.57
C ARG A 445 -2.17 27.21 -5.19
N ALA A 446 -2.41 28.52 -5.19
CA ALA A 446 -3.74 29.07 -4.91
C ALA A 446 -4.78 28.67 -5.96
N SER A 447 -4.42 28.67 -7.24
CA SER A 447 -5.35 28.32 -8.32
C SER A 447 -5.79 26.86 -8.31
N THR A 448 -4.98 25.95 -7.74
CA THR A 448 -5.22 24.50 -7.74
C THR A 448 -5.93 24.02 -6.49
N ALA A 449 -5.75 24.72 -5.37
CA ALA A 449 -6.43 24.42 -4.11
C ALA A 449 -7.96 24.58 -4.14
N PHE A 450 -8.48 25.38 -5.08
CA PHE A 450 -9.92 25.51 -5.28
C PHE A 450 -10.50 24.41 -6.18
N GLU A 451 -9.67 23.60 -6.84
CA GLU A 451 -10.17 22.56 -7.74
C GLU A 451 -10.54 21.29 -6.99
N ASP A 452 -9.67 20.78 -6.11
CA ASP A 452 -9.88 19.49 -5.45
C ASP A 452 -10.59 19.66 -4.09
N HIS A 453 -11.60 18.84 -3.83
CA HIS A 453 -12.29 18.78 -2.53
C HIS A 453 -11.81 17.62 -1.65
N ASN A 454 -11.21 16.61 -2.29
CA ASN A 454 -10.69 15.43 -1.64
C ASN A 454 -9.17 15.54 -1.47
N THR A 455 -8.73 15.34 -0.24
CA THR A 455 -7.33 15.54 0.14
C THR A 455 -6.39 14.50 -0.48
N ALA A 456 -6.85 13.26 -0.65
CA ALA A 456 -6.07 12.20 -1.30
C ALA A 456 -5.90 12.47 -2.80
N THR A 457 -6.95 12.93 -3.49
CA THR A 457 -6.87 13.38 -4.90
C THR A 457 -5.87 14.52 -5.06
N HIS A 458 -5.91 15.50 -4.15
CA HIS A 458 -4.98 16.62 -4.15
C HIS A 458 -3.53 16.15 -4.01
N LEU A 459 -3.27 15.18 -3.12
CA LEU A 459 -1.95 14.57 -2.98
C LEU A 459 -1.48 13.85 -4.25
N ILE A 460 -2.32 13.01 -4.86
CA ILE A 460 -1.94 12.29 -6.10
C ILE A 460 -1.63 13.29 -7.23
N ARG A 461 -2.40 14.38 -7.33
CA ARG A 461 -2.12 15.47 -8.28
C ARG A 461 -0.74 16.07 -8.05
N HIS A 462 -0.38 16.34 -6.80
CA HIS A 462 0.94 16.86 -6.43
C HIS A 462 2.05 15.85 -6.68
N ALA A 463 1.85 14.57 -6.39
CA ALA A 463 2.86 13.54 -6.60
C ALA A 463 3.27 13.42 -8.07
N LEU A 464 2.32 13.55 -9.00
CA LEU A 464 2.57 13.42 -10.43
C LEU A 464 2.93 14.74 -11.11
N GLY A 465 2.35 15.84 -10.62
CA GLY A 465 2.39 17.14 -11.28
C GLY A 465 3.44 18.10 -10.74
N SER A 466 4.01 17.88 -9.56
CA SER A 466 4.95 18.86 -8.98
C SER A 466 6.27 18.91 -9.75
N ASP A 467 6.83 20.10 -9.92
CA ASP A 467 8.21 20.32 -10.35
C ASP A 467 9.19 20.18 -9.17
N ASP A 468 10.48 20.32 -9.44
CA ASP A 468 11.55 20.19 -8.43
C ASP A 468 11.47 21.28 -7.33
N PHE A 469 10.65 22.32 -7.54
CA PHE A 469 10.43 23.43 -6.60
C PHE A 469 9.07 23.35 -5.90
N GLY A 470 8.29 22.28 -6.11
CA GLY A 470 6.98 22.08 -5.48
C GLY A 470 5.86 22.94 -6.07
N GLY A 471 6.03 23.47 -7.28
CA GLY A 471 4.98 24.06 -8.10
C GLY A 471 4.31 23.01 -8.98
N LEU A 472 2.98 23.08 -9.17
CA LEU A 472 2.29 22.17 -10.08
C LEU A 472 2.54 22.55 -11.54
N ASP A 473 3.10 21.64 -12.34
CA ASP A 473 3.20 21.72 -13.80
C ASP A 473 2.08 20.88 -14.46
N PRO A 474 1.03 21.53 -15.01
CA PRO A 474 -0.06 20.83 -15.70
C PRO A 474 0.43 19.99 -16.89
N ARG A 475 1.55 20.37 -17.53
CA ARG A 475 2.10 19.60 -18.66
C ARG A 475 2.76 18.32 -18.20
N ARG A 476 3.39 18.32 -17.02
CA ARG A 476 3.92 17.10 -16.39
C ARG A 476 2.78 16.17 -16.01
N LEU A 477 1.78 16.70 -15.31
CA LEU A 477 0.59 15.93 -14.91
C LEU A 477 -0.11 15.29 -16.13
N SER A 478 -0.34 16.09 -17.17
CA SER A 478 -0.96 15.63 -18.43
C SER A 478 -0.17 14.46 -19.04
N ARG A 479 1.16 14.57 -19.12
CA ARG A 479 2.02 13.52 -19.66
C ARG A 479 1.95 12.24 -18.83
N MET A 480 1.97 12.34 -17.50
CA MET A 480 1.90 11.17 -16.61
C MET A 480 0.55 10.46 -16.74
N LEU A 481 -0.55 11.21 -16.76
CA LEU A 481 -1.90 10.64 -16.87
C LEU A 481 -2.21 10.09 -18.26
N SER A 482 -1.57 10.63 -19.32
CA SER A 482 -1.77 10.16 -20.70
C SER A 482 -0.92 8.95 -21.07
N LEU A 483 -0.09 8.43 -20.15
CA LEU A 483 0.75 7.25 -20.43
C LEU A 483 -0.14 6.04 -20.78
N PRO A 484 0.12 5.33 -21.89
CA PRO A 484 -0.49 4.05 -22.16
C PRO A 484 -0.26 3.08 -21.01
N GLN A 485 -1.21 2.17 -20.80
CA GLN A 485 -1.19 1.17 -19.72
C GLN A 485 0.13 0.37 -19.68
N GLU A 486 0.64 -0.05 -20.85
CA GLU A 486 1.90 -0.80 -20.96
C GLU A 486 3.14 0.00 -20.54
N LEU A 487 3.06 1.33 -20.56
CA LEU A 487 4.16 2.23 -20.20
C LEU A 487 4.01 2.82 -18.79
N ALA A 488 2.79 2.89 -18.25
CA ALA A 488 2.52 3.54 -16.97
C ALA A 488 3.42 3.00 -15.84
N ARG A 489 3.51 1.66 -15.71
CA ARG A 489 4.34 0.97 -14.72
C ARG A 489 5.84 1.27 -14.81
N MET A 490 6.33 1.75 -15.96
CA MET A 490 7.74 2.15 -16.10
C MET A 490 8.04 3.53 -15.50
N TYR A 491 7.02 4.38 -15.32
CA TYR A 491 7.17 5.76 -14.86
C TYR A 491 6.60 6.02 -13.47
N ARG A 492 5.64 5.20 -13.02
CA ARG A 492 5.04 5.27 -11.68
C ARG A 492 4.56 3.89 -11.23
N ASP A 493 4.40 3.72 -9.93
CA ASP A 493 3.68 2.59 -9.35
C ASP A 493 2.17 2.87 -9.26
N ASP A 494 1.39 1.86 -8.88
CA ASP A 494 0.05 2.09 -8.35
C ASP A 494 0.15 3.05 -7.16
N ILE A 495 -0.76 4.01 -7.05
CA ILE A 495 -0.74 5.01 -5.98
C ILE A 495 -2.04 4.94 -5.23
N THR A 496 -1.99 4.47 -3.98
CA THR A 496 -3.14 4.43 -3.08
C THR A 496 -2.88 5.29 -1.86
N VAL A 497 -3.81 6.17 -1.55
CA VAL A 497 -3.69 7.13 -0.45
C VAL A 497 -4.99 7.18 0.34
N THR A 498 -4.89 7.14 1.67
CA THR A 498 -5.97 7.42 2.62
C THR A 498 -5.51 8.48 3.61
N VAL A 499 -6.21 9.61 3.66
CA VAL A 499 -5.99 10.72 4.59
C VAL A 499 -7.11 10.76 5.61
N ILE A 500 -6.80 10.40 6.84
CA ILE A 500 -7.73 10.33 7.97
C ILE A 500 -7.63 11.64 8.75
N GLN A 501 -8.71 12.41 8.82
CA GLN A 501 -8.77 13.69 9.52
C GLN A 501 -9.19 13.48 10.97
N LEU A 502 -8.43 14.05 11.91
CA LEU A 502 -8.63 13.90 13.34
C LEU A 502 -9.46 15.05 13.93
N ASN A 503 -10.32 14.72 14.89
CA ASN A 503 -11.23 15.67 15.54
C ASN A 503 -10.56 16.30 16.77
N THR A 504 -9.84 17.41 16.55
CA THR A 504 -9.09 18.11 17.61
C THR A 504 -9.95 18.44 18.86
N PRO A 505 -11.15 19.04 18.75
CA PRO A 505 -11.99 19.31 19.91
C PRO A 505 -12.29 18.06 20.77
N ILE A 506 -12.56 16.92 20.14
CA ILE A 506 -12.83 15.66 20.84
C ILE A 506 -11.56 15.11 21.48
N ILE A 507 -10.44 15.13 20.78
CA ILE A 507 -9.13 14.72 21.31
C ILE A 507 -8.76 15.57 22.53
N GLU A 508 -8.98 16.88 22.48
CA GLU A 508 -8.76 17.78 23.62
C GLU A 508 -9.67 17.45 24.80
N ALA A 509 -10.96 17.23 24.56
CA ALA A 509 -11.93 16.87 25.60
C ALA A 509 -11.58 15.55 26.28
N GLN A 510 -11.26 14.51 25.49
CA GLN A 510 -10.85 13.20 26.00
C GLN A 510 -9.50 13.27 26.73
N SER A 511 -8.55 14.07 26.23
CA SER A 511 -7.24 14.24 26.89
C SER A 511 -7.38 14.91 28.26
N LYS A 512 -8.27 15.91 28.39
CA LYS A 512 -8.59 16.53 29.69
C LYS A 512 -9.28 15.56 30.62
N ALA A 513 -10.24 14.77 30.12
CA ALA A 513 -10.94 13.78 30.92
C ALA A 513 -10.01 12.67 31.44
N ALA A 514 -8.99 12.27 30.67
CA ALA A 514 -8.02 11.25 31.08
C ALA A 514 -6.93 11.77 32.03
N ALA A 515 -6.81 13.08 32.21
CA ALA A 515 -5.85 13.71 33.14
C ALA A 515 -6.45 14.00 34.52
N LEU A 516 -7.78 13.91 34.65
CA LEU A 516 -8.55 13.94 35.90
C LEU A 516 -8.68 12.53 36.46
#